data_AF-A0A1S1D9V7-F1
#
_entry.id   AF-A0A1S1D9V7-F1
#
_cell.length_a   1.000
_cell.length_b   1.000
_cell.length_c   1.000
_cell.angle_alpha   90.00
_cell.angle_beta   90.00
_cell.angle_gamma   90.00
#
_symmetry.space_group_name_H-M   'P 1'
#
loop_
_entity.id
_entity.type
_entity.pdbx_description
1 polymer ?
#
loop_
_entity_poly.entity_id
_entity_poly.type
_entity_poly.pdbx_seq_one_letter_code
_entity_poly.pdbx_strand_id
1 'polypeptide(L)'
;MTSSNAHLSAGDDQLNASEATQQVPLTEDELDRAEEKAWWDSLTPEEQHAYEAEHEANLRMVEEREVINDERQEFYDRIYKDLYNVDALLQQLLEWAEDAGDEEDAQWYRENNATLTLDEKLEFVADEYTNRPSHYEAELRATNLVTPFETMTTLAAAVPLSDTMIATMAKRHRSLLKLGIEDKALNFRRRPKGGYSLNDEQQQYVRKQLLKNYTRIGKAGSAQMLVAIYEPTGMWLLEPRKDGDGNGFTWDTVNLDDYRAGFLFPLSSNMPTGGFAPRRDRVEFLCLLLKKGVITLEQFWQRLRSNSYIADRDEFFEDGANSLVMTKRNWRNLVHKAKLNDTAEDPQMLPTDWAFVDASDERFGFWSLSEWEEYIDSKPDDWFVVGDDTAEYIGKEVEPALLLPEMLEWHQRHTQTQDD
;
A
#
# COMPACT_ATOMS: atom_id res chain seq x y z
N MET A 1 95.16 20.39 18.41
CA MET A 1 94.70 19.03 18.74
C MET A 1 93.81 19.14 19.96
N THR A 2 92.55 18.69 19.86
CA THR A 2 91.55 18.33 20.92
C THR A 2 91.30 19.36 22.04
N SER A 3 90.10 19.64 22.55
CA SER A 3 88.73 19.14 22.38
C SER A 3 87.81 20.05 23.22
N SER A 4 86.52 20.06 22.88
CA SER A 4 85.40 20.77 23.50
C SER A 4 85.27 20.69 25.03
N ASN A 5 84.64 21.72 25.62
CA ASN A 5 83.42 21.61 26.42
C ASN A 5 82.90 23.01 26.81
N ALA A 6 81.61 23.28 26.60
CA ALA A 6 80.94 24.49 27.09
C ALA A 6 79.68 24.09 27.87
N HIS A 7 79.75 24.26 29.19
CA HIS A 7 78.64 24.38 30.15
C HIS A 7 78.07 25.82 30.06
N LEU A 8 76.74 26.03 30.01
CA LEU A 8 75.83 26.36 31.15
C LEU A 8 76.35 27.54 32.01
N SER A 9 75.58 28.54 32.45
CA SER A 9 74.14 28.80 32.58
C SER A 9 73.96 30.23 33.14
N ALA A 10 72.78 30.84 32.89
CA ALA A 10 72.01 31.83 33.68
C ALA A 10 72.73 33.03 34.33
N GLY A 11 72.19 34.24 34.32
CA GLY A 11 70.80 34.67 34.22
C GLY A 11 70.64 35.84 35.19
N ASP A 12 69.72 36.76 34.92
CA ASP A 12 69.17 37.65 35.94
C ASP A 12 67.83 38.21 35.49
N ASP A 13 66.98 38.30 36.50
CA ASP A 13 65.91 39.26 36.75
C ASP A 13 64.48 39.08 36.19
N GLN A 14 63.61 38.98 37.19
CA GLN A 14 62.15 39.04 37.22
C GLN A 14 61.62 40.41 36.75
N LEU A 15 60.40 40.44 36.19
CA LEU A 15 59.27 41.21 36.75
C LEU A 15 57.97 41.03 35.92
N ASN A 16 56.91 40.62 36.63
CA ASN A 16 55.48 40.91 36.49
C ASN A 16 54.74 40.71 35.15
N ALA A 17 53.72 39.82 35.17
CA ALA A 17 52.32 40.20 34.90
C ALA A 17 51.36 38.99 34.99
N SER A 18 50.30 39.14 35.80
CA SER A 18 48.95 38.58 35.62
C SER A 18 48.80 37.22 34.90
N GLU A 19 48.62 36.14 35.66
CA GLU A 19 47.86 34.99 35.17
C GLU A 19 46.36 35.36 35.20
N ALA A 20 45.92 36.10 34.18
CA ALA A 20 44.53 36.01 33.75
C ALA A 20 44.38 34.60 33.20
N THR A 21 43.62 33.75 33.91
CA THR A 21 43.21 32.43 33.42
C THR A 21 42.46 32.68 32.11
N GLN A 22 43.13 32.51 30.97
CA GLN A 22 42.46 32.47 29.68
C GLN A 22 41.56 31.23 29.72
N GLN A 23 40.30 31.43 30.07
CA GLN A 23 39.25 30.46 29.78
C GLN A 23 39.23 30.33 28.25
N VAL A 24 39.72 29.20 27.77
CA VAL A 24 39.48 28.77 26.39
C VAL A 24 37.96 28.81 26.21
N PRO A 25 37.45 29.47 25.15
CA PRO A 25 36.02 29.45 24.88
C PRO A 25 35.58 27.99 24.79
N LEU A 26 34.54 27.63 25.55
CA LEU A 26 33.94 26.30 25.48
C LEU A 26 33.54 26.02 24.03
N THR A 27 33.74 24.78 23.59
CA THR A 27 33.21 24.34 22.29
C THR A 27 31.68 24.32 22.33
N GLU A 28 31.03 24.30 21.17
CA GLU A 28 29.56 24.18 21.06
C GLU A 28 29.04 22.97 21.87
N ASP A 29 29.66 21.80 21.70
CA ASP A 29 29.36 20.59 22.49
C ASP A 29 29.60 20.73 24.02
N GLU A 30 30.46 21.65 24.45
CA GLU A 30 30.71 21.92 25.87
C GLU A 30 29.70 22.92 26.44
N LEU A 31 29.24 23.86 25.62
CA LEU A 31 28.14 24.76 25.95
C LEU A 31 26.83 23.98 26.06
N ASP A 32 26.52 23.12 25.08
CA ASP A 32 25.31 22.30 25.08
C ASP A 32 25.25 21.39 26.32
N ARG A 33 26.36 20.73 26.68
CA ARG A 33 26.42 19.92 27.91
C ARG A 33 26.29 20.73 29.18
N ALA A 34 26.80 21.97 29.21
CA ALA A 34 26.67 22.85 30.36
C ALA A 34 25.22 23.37 30.50
N GLU A 35 24.56 23.67 29.38
CA GLU A 35 23.16 24.07 29.32
C GLU A 35 22.22 22.93 29.71
N GLU A 36 22.44 21.72 29.19
CA GLU A 36 21.69 20.51 29.57
C GLU A 36 21.84 20.20 31.06
N LYS A 37 23.07 20.31 31.59
CA LYS A 37 23.32 20.13 33.02
C LYS A 37 22.67 21.21 33.87
N ALA A 38 22.74 22.49 33.47
CA ALA A 38 22.11 23.57 34.21
C ALA A 38 20.57 23.46 34.19
N TRP A 39 20.00 23.00 33.09
CA TRP A 39 18.59 22.66 32.99
C TRP A 39 18.24 21.50 33.94
N TRP A 40 19.01 20.40 33.91
CA TRP A 40 18.80 19.26 34.81
C TRP A 40 18.87 19.64 36.28
N ASP A 41 19.90 20.41 36.66
CA ASP A 41 20.12 20.90 38.03
C ASP A 41 19.04 21.93 38.47
N SER A 42 18.25 22.48 37.54
CA SER A 42 17.14 23.40 37.83
C SER A 42 15.84 22.70 38.22
N LEU A 43 15.71 21.40 37.92
CA LEU A 43 14.55 20.58 38.23
C LEU A 43 14.55 20.15 39.70
N THR A 44 13.35 19.97 40.27
CA THR A 44 13.20 19.31 41.58
C THR A 44 13.52 17.81 41.48
N PRO A 45 13.85 17.14 42.60
CA PRO A 45 14.07 15.70 42.59
C PRO A 45 12.87 14.88 42.06
N GLU A 46 11.63 15.33 42.32
CA GLU A 46 10.43 14.71 41.78
C GLU A 46 10.32 14.87 40.25
N GLU A 47 10.68 16.04 39.70
CA GLU A 47 10.70 16.29 38.26
C GLU A 47 11.81 15.52 37.55
N GLN A 48 12.99 15.43 38.17
CA GLN A 48 14.10 14.59 37.67
C GLN A 48 13.69 13.11 37.60
N HIS A 49 13.10 12.58 38.68
CA HIS A 49 12.64 11.19 38.71
C HIS A 49 11.51 10.94 37.69
N ALA A 50 10.60 11.89 37.48
CA ALA A 50 9.56 11.78 36.48
C ALA A 50 10.14 11.74 35.05
N TYR A 51 11.11 12.62 34.76
CA TYR A 51 11.79 12.65 33.47
C TYR A 51 12.59 11.37 33.20
N GLU A 52 13.35 10.87 34.17
CA GLU A 52 14.07 9.60 34.06
C GLU A 52 13.11 8.43 33.80
N ALA A 53 11.99 8.37 34.54
CA ALA A 53 10.99 7.32 34.37
C ALA A 53 10.31 7.37 32.99
N GLU A 54 9.98 8.58 32.50
CA GLU A 54 9.44 8.77 31.15
C GLU A 54 10.47 8.39 30.08
N HIS A 55 11.73 8.79 30.26
CA HIS A 55 12.81 8.42 29.35
C HIS A 55 13.02 6.90 29.29
N GLU A 56 13.05 6.22 30.44
CA GLU A 56 13.19 4.76 30.51
C GLU A 56 11.97 4.05 29.87
N ALA A 57 10.76 4.53 30.12
CA ALA A 57 9.56 3.99 29.48
C ALA A 57 9.60 4.15 27.96
N ASN A 58 10.05 5.32 27.47
CA ASN A 58 10.22 5.58 26.04
C ASN A 58 11.29 4.69 25.42
N LEU A 59 12.42 4.46 26.09
CA LEU A 59 13.45 3.54 25.62
C LEU A 59 12.93 2.11 25.53
N ARG A 60 12.24 1.61 26.55
CA ARG A 60 11.66 0.25 26.52
C ARG A 60 10.64 0.08 25.39
N MET A 61 9.77 1.07 25.19
CA MET A 61 8.81 1.07 24.09
C MET A 61 9.52 0.99 22.72
N VAL A 62 10.60 1.76 22.54
CA VAL A 62 11.41 1.74 21.31
C VAL A 62 12.06 0.37 21.12
N GLU A 63 12.67 -0.19 22.16
CA GLU A 63 13.27 -1.53 22.13
C GLU A 63 12.24 -2.61 21.78
N GLU A 64 11.03 -2.57 22.36
CA GLU A 64 9.94 -3.49 22.02
C GLU A 64 9.54 -3.39 20.55
N ARG A 65 9.43 -2.17 20.01
CA ARG A 65 9.12 -1.92 18.60
C ARG A 65 10.25 -2.36 17.66
N GLU A 66 11.51 -2.19 18.07
CA GLU A 66 12.69 -2.70 17.35
C GLU A 66 12.67 -4.23 17.27
N VAL A 67 12.35 -4.92 18.37
CA VAL A 67 12.21 -6.39 18.38
C VAL A 67 11.13 -6.85 17.40
N ILE A 68 9.98 -6.16 17.35
CA ILE A 68 8.92 -6.48 16.38
C ILE A 68 9.40 -6.27 14.94
N ASN A 69 10.19 -5.23 14.69
CA ASN A 69 10.77 -4.97 13.37
C ASN A 69 11.80 -6.04 12.97
N ASP A 70 12.61 -6.52 13.91
CA ASP A 70 13.55 -7.62 13.68
C ASP A 70 12.81 -8.92 13.32
N GLU A 71 11.75 -9.26 14.07
CA GLU A 71 10.88 -10.40 13.77
C GLU A 71 10.29 -10.29 12.36
N ARG A 72 9.79 -9.10 12.01
CA ARG A 72 9.24 -8.83 10.68
C ARG A 72 10.27 -9.03 9.58
N GLN A 73 11.48 -8.53 9.76
CA GLN A 73 12.53 -8.62 8.75
C GLN A 73 12.82 -10.09 8.38
N GLU A 74 12.89 -10.98 9.37
CA GLU A 74 13.11 -12.41 9.16
C GLU A 74 11.94 -13.10 8.41
N PHE A 75 10.71 -12.65 8.65
CA PHE A 75 9.54 -13.18 7.95
C PHE A 75 9.38 -12.63 6.54
N TYR A 76 9.66 -11.36 6.31
CA TYR A 76 9.57 -10.76 4.99
C TYR A 76 10.55 -11.39 4.01
N ASP A 77 11.79 -11.69 4.41
CA ASP A 77 12.75 -12.35 3.51
C ASP A 77 12.23 -13.70 2.97
N ARG A 78 11.29 -14.33 3.69
CA ARG A 78 10.55 -15.52 3.22
C ARG A 78 9.39 -15.14 2.31
N ILE A 79 8.49 -14.26 2.76
CA ILE A 79 7.31 -13.87 1.99
C ILE A 79 7.65 -13.15 0.68
N TYR A 80 8.65 -12.29 0.69
CA TYR A 80 9.15 -11.57 -0.48
C TYR A 80 9.55 -12.52 -1.60
N LYS A 81 10.28 -13.60 -1.29
CA LYS A 81 10.68 -14.60 -2.28
C LYS A 81 9.48 -15.30 -2.93
N ASP A 82 8.42 -15.49 -2.16
CA ASP A 82 7.24 -16.26 -2.56
C ASP A 82 6.15 -15.41 -3.23
N LEU A 83 6.12 -14.10 -2.98
CA LEU A 83 5.04 -13.21 -3.42
C LEU A 83 5.47 -11.99 -4.23
N TYR A 84 6.59 -11.38 -3.87
CA TYR A 84 6.98 -10.08 -4.40
C TYR A 84 8.37 -10.10 -5.04
N ASN A 85 8.79 -11.28 -5.49
CA ASN A 85 10.00 -11.46 -6.24
C ASN A 85 9.75 -11.14 -7.71
N VAL A 86 10.42 -10.12 -8.23
CA VAL A 86 10.27 -9.69 -9.62
C VAL A 86 10.62 -10.79 -10.62
N ASP A 87 11.53 -11.70 -10.29
CA ASP A 87 11.88 -12.85 -11.15
C ASP A 87 10.73 -13.85 -11.23
N ALA A 88 9.99 -14.01 -10.11
CA ALA A 88 8.81 -14.87 -10.05
C ALA A 88 7.64 -14.25 -10.81
N LEU A 89 7.46 -12.93 -10.74
CA LEU A 89 6.48 -12.22 -11.57
C LEU A 89 6.78 -12.42 -13.06
N LEU A 90 8.02 -12.20 -13.50
CA LEU A 90 8.41 -12.40 -14.91
C LEU A 90 8.21 -13.84 -15.36
N GLN A 91 8.46 -14.82 -14.48
CA GLN A 91 8.19 -16.23 -14.76
C GLN A 91 6.69 -16.51 -14.90
N GLN A 92 5.85 -15.92 -14.04
CA GLN A 92 4.40 -16.05 -14.14
C GLN A 92 3.85 -15.40 -15.43
N LEU A 93 4.38 -14.24 -15.82
CA LEU A 93 4.02 -13.59 -17.08
C LEU A 93 4.43 -14.42 -18.30
N LEU A 94 5.58 -15.10 -18.23
CA LEU A 94 6.00 -16.07 -19.25
C LEU A 94 4.99 -17.21 -19.37
N GLU A 95 4.60 -17.84 -18.26
CA GLU A 95 3.63 -18.94 -18.26
C GLU A 95 2.30 -18.53 -18.88
N TRP A 96 1.79 -17.34 -18.53
CA TRP A 96 0.57 -16.79 -19.12
C TRP A 96 0.70 -16.49 -20.61
N ALA A 97 1.85 -15.98 -21.06
CA ALA A 97 2.10 -15.73 -22.48
C ALA A 97 2.15 -17.04 -23.27
N GLU A 98 2.80 -18.08 -22.73
CA GLU A 98 2.85 -19.42 -23.34
C GLU A 98 1.46 -20.06 -23.44
N ASP A 99 0.67 -19.99 -22.37
CA ASP A 99 -0.71 -20.51 -22.33
C ASP A 99 -1.63 -19.78 -23.32
N ALA A 100 -1.43 -18.47 -23.48
CA ALA A 100 -2.16 -17.65 -24.46
C ALA A 100 -1.66 -17.86 -25.91
N GLY A 101 -0.52 -18.52 -26.11
CA GLY A 101 0.14 -18.65 -27.40
C GLY A 101 0.75 -17.34 -27.93
N ASP A 102 1.06 -16.39 -27.04
CA ASP A 102 1.73 -15.14 -27.37
C ASP A 102 3.25 -15.33 -27.39
N GLU A 103 3.75 -15.82 -28.53
CA GLU A 103 5.18 -16.16 -28.68
C GLU A 103 6.10 -14.92 -28.63
N GLU A 104 5.60 -13.72 -28.95
CA GLU A 104 6.41 -12.50 -28.88
C GLU A 104 6.72 -12.15 -27.42
N ASP A 105 5.68 -12.07 -26.58
CA ASP A 105 5.82 -11.83 -25.15
C ASP A 105 6.58 -12.98 -24.47
N ALA A 106 6.25 -14.24 -24.78
CA ALA A 106 6.93 -15.40 -24.21
C ALA A 106 8.43 -15.42 -24.53
N GLN A 107 8.82 -15.15 -25.78
CA GLN A 107 10.23 -15.08 -26.16
C GLN A 107 10.94 -13.94 -25.41
N TRP A 108 10.29 -12.78 -25.29
CA TRP A 108 10.85 -11.66 -24.53
C TRP A 108 11.12 -12.06 -23.08
N TYR A 109 10.16 -12.67 -22.37
CA TYR A 109 10.35 -13.09 -20.98
C TYR A 109 11.45 -14.13 -20.81
N ARG A 110 11.54 -15.13 -21.70
CA ARG A 110 12.61 -16.16 -21.66
C ARG A 110 14.00 -15.55 -21.79
N GLU A 111 14.15 -14.58 -22.68
CA GLU A 111 15.45 -13.93 -22.94
C GLU A 111 15.83 -12.93 -21.83
N ASN A 112 14.85 -12.23 -21.27
CA ASN A 112 15.10 -11.08 -20.40
C ASN A 112 15.10 -11.41 -18.90
N ASN A 113 14.38 -12.45 -18.44
CA ASN A 113 14.31 -12.75 -16.99
C ASN A 113 15.70 -13.04 -16.38
N ALA A 114 16.58 -13.75 -17.10
CA ALA A 114 17.93 -14.05 -16.60
C ALA A 114 18.98 -12.97 -16.89
N THR A 115 18.68 -12.01 -17.77
CA THR A 115 19.68 -11.08 -18.33
C THR A 115 19.52 -9.64 -17.87
N LEU A 116 18.29 -9.21 -17.56
CA LEU A 116 18.02 -7.89 -17.02
C LEU A 116 18.56 -7.73 -15.60
N THR A 117 19.11 -6.55 -15.33
CA THR A 117 19.43 -6.08 -13.98
C THR A 117 18.15 -5.85 -13.17
N LEU A 118 18.28 -5.76 -11.84
CA LEU A 118 17.13 -5.47 -10.97
C LEU A 118 16.44 -4.15 -11.37
N ASP A 119 17.22 -3.09 -11.62
CA ASP A 119 16.68 -1.78 -12.00
C ASP A 119 15.87 -1.85 -13.29
N GLU A 120 16.35 -2.59 -14.31
CA GLU A 120 15.64 -2.79 -15.57
C GLU A 120 14.36 -3.61 -15.38
N LYS A 121 14.35 -4.59 -14.47
CA LYS A 121 13.15 -5.36 -14.13
C LYS A 121 12.11 -4.51 -13.39
N LEU A 122 12.55 -3.63 -12.50
CA LEU A 122 11.66 -2.70 -11.80
C LEU A 122 11.10 -1.62 -12.75
N GLU A 123 11.88 -1.15 -13.72
CA GLU A 123 11.39 -0.29 -14.79
C GLU A 123 10.31 -1.00 -15.62
N PHE A 124 10.53 -2.29 -15.97
CA PHE A 124 9.53 -3.12 -16.62
C PHE A 124 8.24 -3.23 -15.81
N VAL A 125 8.32 -3.46 -14.48
CA VAL A 125 7.13 -3.53 -13.60
C VAL A 125 6.33 -2.22 -13.64
N ALA A 126 7.00 -1.07 -13.63
CA ALA A 126 6.34 0.24 -13.73
C ALA A 126 5.63 0.44 -15.09
N ASP A 127 6.25 -0.01 -16.17
CA ASP A 127 5.70 0.06 -17.53
C ASP A 127 4.49 -0.88 -17.69
N GLU A 128 4.57 -2.10 -17.16
CA GLU A 128 3.46 -3.06 -17.15
C GLU A 128 2.24 -2.50 -16.42
N TYR A 129 2.44 -1.90 -15.24
CA TYR A 129 1.35 -1.21 -14.55
C TYR A 129 0.75 -0.10 -15.44
N THR A 130 1.59 0.70 -16.09
CA THR A 130 1.14 1.83 -16.91
C THR A 130 0.24 1.37 -18.06
N ASN A 131 0.61 0.25 -18.69
CA ASN A 131 -0.07 -0.37 -19.82
C ASN A 131 -1.33 -1.15 -19.40
N ARG A 132 -1.25 -1.92 -18.30
CA ARG A 132 -2.28 -2.85 -17.82
C ARG A 132 -2.64 -2.62 -16.34
N PRO A 133 -3.05 -1.40 -15.94
CA PRO A 133 -3.23 -1.04 -14.52
C PRO A 133 -4.27 -1.91 -13.82
N SER A 134 -5.31 -2.36 -14.52
CA SER A 134 -6.38 -3.16 -13.93
C SER A 134 -5.94 -4.51 -13.40
N HIS A 135 -4.86 -5.10 -13.93
CA HIS A 135 -4.31 -6.38 -13.45
C HIS A 135 -3.58 -6.17 -12.13
N TYR A 136 -2.78 -5.11 -12.04
CA TYR A 136 -1.93 -4.85 -10.89
C TYR A 136 -2.64 -4.12 -9.74
N GLU A 137 -3.76 -3.45 -9.99
CA GLU A 137 -4.55 -2.82 -8.91
C GLU A 137 -5.08 -3.85 -7.91
N ALA A 138 -5.49 -5.05 -8.37
CA ALA A 138 -5.93 -6.12 -7.46
C ALA A 138 -4.77 -6.63 -6.58
N GLU A 139 -3.58 -6.75 -7.16
CA GLU A 139 -2.36 -7.12 -6.44
C GLU A 139 -1.97 -6.08 -5.39
N LEU A 140 -2.00 -4.79 -5.75
CA LEU A 140 -1.76 -3.70 -4.81
C LEU A 140 -2.78 -3.69 -3.67
N ARG A 141 -4.07 -3.91 -3.95
CA ARG A 141 -5.10 -3.98 -2.90
C ARG A 141 -4.93 -5.20 -1.99
N ALA A 142 -4.38 -6.30 -2.51
CA ALA A 142 -4.01 -7.47 -1.73
C ALA A 142 -2.87 -7.21 -0.73
N THR A 143 -2.19 -6.05 -0.78
CA THR A 143 -1.25 -5.59 0.26
C THR A 143 -1.91 -4.85 1.43
N ASN A 144 -3.25 -4.85 1.46
CA ASN A 144 -4.09 -4.10 2.40
C ASN A 144 -3.91 -2.58 2.29
N LEU A 145 -3.74 -2.06 1.08
CA LEU A 145 -3.54 -0.63 0.85
C LEU A 145 -4.61 -0.07 -0.08
N VAL A 146 -4.86 1.23 0.05
CA VAL A 146 -5.62 2.01 -0.93
C VAL A 146 -4.63 2.65 -1.88
N THR A 147 -4.82 2.46 -3.18
CA THR A 147 -3.83 2.89 -4.18
C THR A 147 -4.03 4.36 -4.58
N PRO A 148 -2.95 5.04 -5.03
CA PRO A 148 -3.08 6.37 -5.64
C PRO A 148 -4.08 6.42 -6.79
N PHE A 149 -4.14 5.40 -7.64
CA PHE A 149 -5.10 5.33 -8.75
C PHE A 149 -6.55 5.29 -8.25
N GLU A 150 -6.86 4.41 -7.30
CA GLU A 150 -8.19 4.26 -6.71
C GLU A 150 -8.63 5.57 -6.04
N THR A 151 -7.78 6.13 -5.18
CA THR A 151 -8.05 7.40 -4.48
C THR A 151 -8.28 8.53 -5.45
N MET A 152 -7.35 8.76 -6.38
CA MET A 152 -7.42 9.92 -7.27
C MET A 152 -8.60 9.82 -8.25
N THR A 153 -8.89 8.63 -8.80
CA THR A 153 -10.03 8.48 -9.71
C THR A 153 -11.37 8.63 -9.01
N THR A 154 -11.51 8.09 -7.79
CA THR A 154 -12.73 8.24 -6.98
C THR A 154 -12.95 9.69 -6.56
N LEU A 155 -11.88 10.38 -6.12
CA LEU A 155 -11.94 11.79 -5.73
C LEU A 155 -12.32 12.70 -6.89
N ALA A 156 -11.94 12.41 -8.13
CA ALA A 156 -12.23 13.28 -9.28
C ALA A 156 -13.74 13.58 -9.44
N ALA A 157 -14.60 12.63 -9.08
CA ALA A 157 -16.04 12.79 -9.10
C ALA A 157 -16.58 13.49 -7.84
N ALA A 158 -15.98 13.23 -6.68
CA ALA A 158 -16.54 13.60 -5.38
C ALA A 158 -16.05 14.95 -4.82
N VAL A 159 -14.79 15.32 -5.05
CA VAL A 159 -14.20 16.51 -4.38
C VAL A 159 -14.89 17.80 -4.82
N PRO A 160 -15.13 18.77 -3.93
CA PRO A 160 -15.60 20.08 -4.32
C PRO A 160 -14.64 20.76 -5.30
N LEU A 161 -15.15 21.35 -6.37
CA LEU A 161 -14.32 22.06 -7.33
C LEU A 161 -13.86 23.39 -6.74
N SER A 162 -12.56 23.49 -6.38
CA SER A 162 -11.99 24.74 -5.90
C SER A 162 -11.79 25.75 -7.02
N ASP A 163 -11.74 27.04 -6.68
CA ASP A 163 -11.49 28.10 -7.64
C ASP A 163 -10.15 27.93 -8.38
N THR A 164 -9.14 27.40 -7.69
CA THR A 164 -7.81 27.10 -8.26
C THR A 164 -7.89 25.97 -9.31
N MET A 165 -8.65 24.90 -9.01
CA MET A 165 -8.89 23.82 -9.97
C MET A 165 -9.61 24.36 -11.21
N ILE A 166 -10.67 25.15 -11.01
CA ILE A 166 -11.46 25.73 -12.10
C ILE A 166 -10.61 26.69 -12.94
N ALA A 167 -9.84 27.57 -12.31
CA ALA A 167 -8.95 28.50 -13.00
C ALA A 167 -7.93 27.79 -13.89
N THR A 168 -7.36 26.70 -13.37
CA THR A 168 -6.38 25.87 -14.08
C THR A 168 -7.01 25.22 -15.31
N MET A 169 -8.21 24.63 -15.16
CA MET A 169 -8.92 24.03 -16.31
C MET A 169 -9.39 25.07 -17.33
N ALA A 170 -9.85 26.24 -16.88
CA ALA A 170 -10.22 27.34 -17.76
C ALA A 170 -9.01 27.89 -18.55
N LYS A 171 -7.82 27.95 -17.93
CA LYS A 171 -6.56 28.32 -18.61
C LYS A 171 -6.19 27.28 -19.67
N ARG A 172 -6.26 25.99 -19.32
CA ARG A 172 -5.99 24.88 -20.27
C ARG A 172 -6.94 24.92 -21.47
N HIS A 173 -8.24 25.03 -21.24
CA HIS A 173 -9.26 25.15 -22.28
C HIS A 173 -8.96 26.29 -23.25
N ARG A 174 -8.66 27.50 -22.73
CA ARG A 174 -8.27 28.64 -23.57
C ARG A 174 -7.01 28.37 -24.40
N SER A 175 -6.06 27.60 -23.88
CA SER A 175 -4.86 27.22 -24.62
C SER A 175 -5.17 26.22 -25.73
N LEU A 176 -5.98 25.20 -25.45
CA LEU A 176 -6.36 24.18 -26.42
C LEU A 176 -7.23 24.73 -27.55
N LEU A 177 -8.13 25.67 -27.24
CA LEU A 177 -8.87 26.45 -28.24
C LEU A 177 -7.94 27.23 -29.18
N LYS A 178 -6.91 27.91 -28.64
CA LYS A 178 -5.94 28.65 -29.45
C LYS A 178 -5.11 27.74 -30.34
N LEU A 179 -4.86 26.51 -29.91
CA LEU A 179 -4.14 25.49 -30.68
C LEU A 179 -5.04 24.75 -31.69
N GLY A 180 -6.35 25.03 -31.71
CA GLY A 180 -7.30 24.34 -32.59
C GLY A 180 -7.58 22.89 -32.20
N ILE A 181 -7.20 22.47 -30.99
CA ILE A 181 -7.46 21.12 -30.46
C ILE A 181 -8.90 21.02 -29.95
N GLU A 182 -9.43 22.12 -29.42
CA GLU A 182 -10.83 22.25 -29.02
C GLU A 182 -11.52 23.25 -29.96
N ASP A 183 -12.76 22.95 -30.34
CA ASP A 183 -13.56 23.65 -31.34
C ASP A 183 -14.61 24.58 -30.71
N LYS A 184 -15.12 24.23 -29.52
CA LYS A 184 -16.17 24.97 -28.82
C LYS A 184 -15.63 25.80 -27.65
N ALA A 185 -15.87 27.11 -27.70
CA ALA A 185 -15.53 28.00 -26.59
C ALA A 185 -16.55 27.91 -25.44
N LEU A 186 -16.08 27.49 -24.26
CA LEU A 186 -16.93 27.33 -23.07
C LEU A 186 -17.08 28.60 -22.22
N ASN A 187 -16.29 29.65 -22.46
CA ASN A 187 -16.46 30.98 -21.86
C ASN A 187 -16.55 31.01 -20.32
N PHE A 188 -15.58 30.42 -19.62
CA PHE A 188 -15.48 30.46 -18.16
C PHE A 188 -15.48 31.91 -17.60
N ARG A 189 -16.47 32.24 -16.76
CA ARG A 189 -16.60 33.59 -16.17
C ARG A 189 -16.21 33.61 -14.69
N ARG A 190 -15.35 34.56 -14.32
CA ARG A 190 -15.02 34.86 -12.93
C ARG A 190 -16.08 35.79 -12.34
N ARG A 191 -16.48 35.55 -11.08
CA ARG A 191 -17.42 36.40 -10.34
C ARG A 191 -16.71 37.67 -9.85
N PRO A 192 -17.43 38.79 -9.67
CA PRO A 192 -16.84 40.05 -9.20
C PRO A 192 -16.20 39.99 -7.81
N LYS A 193 -16.70 39.11 -6.92
CA LYS A 193 -16.21 38.95 -5.53
C LYS A 193 -15.23 37.78 -5.35
N GLY A 194 -14.64 37.30 -6.44
CA GLY A 194 -13.81 36.09 -6.43
C GLY A 194 -14.59 34.83 -6.81
N GLY A 195 -13.85 33.87 -7.34
CA GLY A 195 -14.34 32.56 -7.78
C GLY A 195 -15.05 32.47 -9.12
N TYR A 196 -15.52 31.26 -9.44
CA TYR A 196 -16.16 30.94 -10.71
C TYR A 196 -17.65 30.63 -10.55
N SER A 197 -18.43 30.90 -11.60
CA SER A 197 -19.78 30.34 -11.74
C SER A 197 -19.76 29.41 -12.94
N LEU A 198 -19.97 28.11 -12.70
CA LEU A 198 -20.04 27.12 -13.76
C LEU A 198 -21.50 26.87 -14.15
N ASN A 199 -21.75 26.77 -15.45
CA ASN A 199 -22.93 26.06 -15.94
C ASN A 199 -22.63 24.55 -16.06
N ASP A 200 -23.64 23.74 -16.38
CA ASP A 200 -23.51 22.28 -16.43
C ASP A 200 -22.41 21.84 -17.41
N GLU A 201 -22.31 22.46 -18.58
CA GLU A 201 -21.31 22.11 -19.59
C GLU A 201 -19.88 22.42 -19.12
N GLN A 202 -19.68 23.57 -18.47
CA GLN A 202 -18.40 23.94 -17.89
C GLN A 202 -18.04 23.03 -16.72
N GLN A 203 -19.01 22.65 -15.88
CA GLN A 203 -18.80 21.72 -14.78
C GLN A 203 -18.40 20.33 -15.29
N GLN A 204 -19.11 19.80 -16.28
CA GLN A 204 -18.76 18.53 -16.93
C GLN A 204 -17.37 18.59 -17.56
N TYR A 205 -17.02 19.70 -18.22
CA TYR A 205 -15.68 19.89 -18.77
C TYR A 205 -14.61 19.86 -17.68
N VAL A 206 -14.79 20.64 -16.61
CA VAL A 206 -13.83 20.69 -15.50
C VAL A 206 -13.68 19.31 -14.86
N ARG A 207 -14.78 18.61 -14.59
CA ARG A 207 -14.77 17.24 -14.05
C ARG A 207 -14.04 16.26 -14.97
N LYS A 208 -14.30 16.30 -16.28
CA LYS A 208 -13.62 15.45 -17.26
C LYS A 208 -12.11 15.69 -17.31
N GLN A 209 -11.68 16.95 -17.27
CA GLN A 209 -10.26 17.29 -17.26
C GLN A 209 -9.59 16.96 -15.92
N LEU A 210 -10.31 17.14 -14.81
CA LEU A 210 -9.86 16.73 -13.48
C LEU A 210 -9.64 15.23 -13.43
N LEU A 211 -10.62 14.43 -13.88
CA LEU A 211 -10.49 12.98 -13.98
C LEU A 211 -9.26 12.59 -14.80
N LYS A 212 -9.06 13.16 -16.00
CA LYS A 212 -7.86 12.88 -16.80
C LYS A 212 -6.55 13.16 -16.05
N ASN A 213 -6.48 14.28 -15.34
CA ASN A 213 -5.29 14.64 -14.58
C ASN A 213 -5.08 13.70 -13.39
N TYR A 214 -6.15 13.38 -12.66
CA TYR A 214 -6.13 12.53 -11.49
C TYR A 214 -5.82 11.07 -11.86
N THR A 215 -6.39 10.54 -12.94
CA THR A 215 -6.02 9.25 -13.52
C THR A 215 -4.52 9.20 -13.84
N ARG A 216 -3.95 10.25 -14.45
CA ARG A 216 -2.51 10.28 -14.77
C ARG A 216 -1.64 10.29 -13.51
N ILE A 217 -1.99 11.10 -12.51
CA ILE A 217 -1.24 11.17 -11.24
C ILE A 217 -1.36 9.84 -10.51
N GLY A 218 -2.58 9.32 -10.38
CA GLY A 218 -2.87 8.06 -9.72
C GLY A 218 -2.15 6.89 -10.37
N LYS A 219 -2.14 6.79 -11.71
CA LYS A 219 -1.37 5.75 -12.41
C LYS A 219 0.12 5.81 -12.09
N ALA A 220 0.71 7.01 -12.16
CA ALA A 220 2.13 7.17 -11.85
C ALA A 220 2.45 6.82 -10.40
N GLY A 221 1.58 7.18 -9.46
CA GLY A 221 1.74 6.84 -8.04
C GLY A 221 1.57 5.34 -7.77
N SER A 222 0.55 4.70 -8.32
CA SER A 222 0.35 3.26 -8.16
C SER A 222 1.48 2.45 -8.80
N ALA A 223 2.03 2.89 -9.94
CA ALA A 223 3.23 2.26 -10.53
C ALA A 223 4.44 2.33 -9.59
N GLN A 224 4.69 3.49 -8.97
CA GLN A 224 5.75 3.64 -7.96
C GLN A 224 5.53 2.74 -6.75
N MET A 225 4.28 2.60 -6.31
CA MET A 225 3.92 1.73 -5.19
C MET A 225 4.11 0.25 -5.55
N LEU A 226 3.77 -0.16 -6.77
CA LEU A 226 4.03 -1.52 -7.25
C LEU A 226 5.52 -1.84 -7.28
N VAL A 227 6.33 -0.93 -7.82
CA VAL A 227 7.80 -1.05 -7.82
C VAL A 227 8.33 -1.22 -6.40
N ALA A 228 7.85 -0.41 -5.44
CA ALA A 228 8.30 -0.49 -4.05
C ALA A 228 8.00 -1.85 -3.39
N ILE A 229 6.88 -2.48 -3.74
CA ILE A 229 6.51 -3.82 -3.25
C ILE A 229 7.46 -4.89 -3.83
N TYR A 230 7.84 -4.76 -5.10
CA TYR A 230 8.74 -5.66 -5.82
C TYR A 230 10.23 -5.37 -5.61
N GLU A 231 10.58 -4.33 -4.85
CA GLU A 231 11.97 -3.98 -4.56
C GLU A 231 12.48 -4.81 -3.36
N PRO A 232 13.60 -5.55 -3.49
CA PRO A 232 14.13 -6.39 -2.40
C PRO A 232 14.50 -5.61 -1.14
N THR A 233 14.94 -4.37 -1.30
CA THR A 233 15.25 -3.43 -0.20
C THR A 233 14.05 -2.61 0.24
N GLY A 234 12.90 -2.77 -0.43
CA GLY A 234 11.69 -1.96 -0.28
C GLY A 234 10.87 -2.25 0.96
N MET A 235 11.27 -3.18 1.84
CA MET A 235 10.53 -3.39 3.09
C MET A 235 10.69 -2.19 4.01
N TRP A 236 9.66 -1.38 4.06
CA TRP A 236 9.60 -0.29 5.01
C TRP A 236 9.10 -0.81 6.35
N LEU A 237 9.77 -0.38 7.40
CA LEU A 237 9.42 -0.66 8.78
C LEU A 237 8.73 0.55 9.37
N LEU A 238 7.81 0.33 10.31
CA LEU A 238 7.35 1.41 11.16
C LEU A 238 8.53 1.91 11.99
N GLU A 239 8.70 3.23 12.04
CA GLU A 239 9.75 3.87 12.83
C GLU A 239 9.46 3.67 14.32
N PRO A 240 10.33 2.99 15.09
CA PRO A 240 10.09 2.70 16.50
C PRO A 240 9.81 3.94 17.35
N ARG A 241 10.43 5.06 17.00
CA ARG A 241 10.32 6.33 17.75
C ARG A 241 9.12 7.19 17.37
N LYS A 242 8.40 6.86 16.30
CA LYS A 242 7.22 7.59 15.86
C LYS A 242 5.97 6.79 16.17
N ASP A 243 4.83 7.45 16.24
CA ASP A 243 3.55 6.77 16.47
C ASP A 243 3.12 5.93 15.25
N GLY A 244 3.53 6.31 14.05
CA GLY A 244 3.19 5.63 12.81
C GLY A 244 3.88 6.22 11.58
N ASP A 245 3.42 5.82 10.40
CA ASP A 245 3.99 6.26 9.12
C ASP A 245 3.36 7.55 8.56
N GLY A 246 2.37 8.12 9.24
CA GLY A 246 1.60 9.30 8.80
C GLY A 246 0.55 9.00 7.72
N ASN A 247 0.54 7.77 7.22
CA ASN A 247 -0.20 7.30 6.07
C ASN A 247 -1.22 6.21 6.39
N GLY A 248 -1.39 5.90 7.67
CA GLY A 248 -2.53 5.14 8.22
C GLY A 248 -2.10 4.01 9.14
N PHE A 249 -0.87 3.52 9.03
CA PHE A 249 -0.34 2.54 9.97
C PHE A 249 0.25 3.23 11.20
N THR A 250 -0.15 2.77 12.38
CA THR A 250 0.39 3.20 13.67
C THR A 250 0.67 1.97 14.53
N TRP A 251 1.62 2.08 15.46
CA TRP A 251 1.94 0.98 16.37
C TRP A 251 0.75 0.56 17.24
N ASP A 252 -0.18 1.48 17.50
CA ASP A 252 -1.35 1.24 18.35
C ASP A 252 -2.51 0.57 17.59
N THR A 253 -2.59 0.77 16.26
CA THR A 253 -3.75 0.33 15.46
C THR A 253 -3.42 -0.74 14.42
N VAL A 254 -2.13 -0.97 14.13
CA VAL A 254 -1.72 -2.00 13.18
C VAL A 254 -2.03 -3.39 13.73
N ASN A 255 -2.47 -4.31 12.87
CA ASN A 255 -2.49 -5.72 13.23
C ASN A 255 -1.04 -6.23 13.30
N LEU A 256 -0.53 -6.38 14.53
CA LEU A 256 0.86 -6.78 14.76
C LEU A 256 1.18 -8.18 14.24
N ASP A 257 0.21 -9.10 14.18
CA ASP A 257 0.46 -10.45 13.68
C ASP A 257 0.67 -10.43 12.15
N ASP A 258 -0.19 -9.72 11.42
CA ASP A 258 -0.03 -9.53 9.97
C ASP A 258 1.22 -8.68 9.65
N TYR A 259 1.54 -7.70 10.51
CA TYR A 259 2.74 -6.88 10.39
C TYR A 259 4.01 -7.71 10.58
N ARG A 260 4.10 -8.51 11.66
CA ARG A 260 5.22 -9.43 11.90
C ARG A 260 5.35 -10.45 10.78
N ALA A 261 4.24 -10.93 10.23
CA ALA A 261 4.25 -11.88 9.13
C ALA A 261 4.68 -11.26 7.78
N GLY A 262 4.93 -9.94 7.71
CA GLY A 262 5.41 -9.27 6.50
C GLY A 262 4.32 -8.94 5.47
N PHE A 263 3.04 -9.11 5.82
CA PHE A 263 1.92 -8.95 4.89
C PHE A 263 1.35 -7.53 4.81
N LEU A 264 1.59 -6.70 5.84
CA LEU A 264 1.26 -5.28 5.80
C LEU A 264 2.46 -4.48 5.28
N PHE A 265 2.23 -3.46 4.47
CA PHE A 265 3.28 -2.66 3.83
C PHE A 265 3.23 -1.21 4.33
N PRO A 266 4.01 -0.84 5.38
CA PRO A 266 4.15 0.55 5.78
C PRO A 266 4.60 1.41 4.61
N LEU A 267 4.03 2.61 4.49
CA LEU A 267 4.25 3.48 3.35
C LEU A 267 5.21 4.64 3.66
N SER A 268 5.71 4.72 4.89
CA SER A 268 6.67 5.75 5.35
C SER A 268 6.29 7.19 4.90
N SER A 269 7.21 8.14 4.90
CA SER A 269 6.96 9.49 4.37
C SER A 269 7.01 9.58 2.84
N ASN A 270 7.51 8.53 2.17
CA ASN A 270 7.84 8.57 0.73
C ASN A 270 6.67 8.11 -0.16
N MET A 271 5.51 7.87 0.42
CA MET A 271 4.36 7.40 -0.31
C MET A 271 3.93 8.35 -1.44
N PRO A 272 3.64 7.82 -2.64
CA PRO A 272 3.04 8.60 -3.71
C PRO A 272 1.68 9.19 -3.31
N THR A 273 1.42 10.42 -3.77
CA THR A 273 0.17 11.14 -3.51
C THR A 273 -1.07 10.30 -3.87
N GLY A 274 -1.84 9.93 -2.85
CA GLY A 274 -3.12 9.24 -2.98
C GLY A 274 -3.12 7.83 -2.39
N GLY A 275 -1.96 7.27 -2.03
CA GLY A 275 -1.94 6.02 -1.28
C GLY A 275 -2.38 6.26 0.16
N PHE A 276 -2.80 5.20 0.87
CA PHE A 276 -2.87 5.15 2.34
C PHE A 276 -3.22 3.74 2.82
N ALA A 277 -2.95 3.47 4.09
CA ALA A 277 -3.44 2.28 4.77
C ALA A 277 -4.91 2.49 5.21
N PRO A 278 -5.85 1.63 4.77
CA PRO A 278 -7.25 1.70 5.15
C PRO A 278 -7.45 1.37 6.64
N ARG A 279 -8.53 1.88 7.23
CA ARG A 279 -8.90 1.57 8.63
C ARG A 279 -9.39 0.14 8.83
N ARG A 280 -9.84 -0.54 7.78
CA ARG A 280 -10.37 -1.90 7.80
C ARG A 280 -9.68 -2.75 6.74
N ASP A 281 -9.73 -4.06 6.92
CA ASP A 281 -9.14 -5.00 5.98
C ASP A 281 -9.85 -4.95 4.62
N ARG A 282 -9.04 -4.87 3.56
CA ARG A 282 -9.48 -5.08 2.18
C ARG A 282 -9.84 -6.54 1.97
N VAL A 283 -10.85 -6.81 1.14
CA VAL A 283 -11.27 -8.19 0.85
C VAL A 283 -10.17 -9.00 0.14
N GLU A 284 -9.49 -8.42 -0.85
CA GLU A 284 -8.38 -9.09 -1.56
C GLU A 284 -7.22 -9.43 -0.62
N PHE A 285 -6.96 -8.60 0.40
CA PHE A 285 -5.98 -8.88 1.44
C PHE A 285 -6.38 -10.09 2.30
N LEU A 286 -7.61 -10.13 2.80
CA LEU A 286 -8.10 -11.28 3.58
C LEU A 286 -8.07 -12.57 2.75
N CYS A 287 -8.41 -12.50 1.46
CA CYS A 287 -8.31 -13.61 0.53
C CYS A 287 -6.87 -14.09 0.37
N LEU A 288 -5.91 -13.18 0.23
CA LEU A 288 -4.48 -13.51 0.15
C LEU A 288 -4.00 -14.23 1.42
N LEU A 289 -4.31 -13.70 2.60
CA LEU A 289 -3.95 -14.32 3.88
C LEU A 289 -4.51 -15.74 4.01
N LEU A 290 -5.76 -15.95 3.60
CA LEU A 290 -6.39 -17.27 3.61
C LEU A 290 -5.72 -18.23 2.62
N LYS A 291 -5.46 -17.79 1.39
CA LYS A 291 -4.77 -18.59 0.35
C LYS A 291 -3.37 -19.01 0.78
N LYS A 292 -2.66 -18.16 1.51
CA LYS A 292 -1.32 -18.43 2.04
C LYS A 292 -1.32 -19.19 3.37
N GLY A 293 -2.49 -19.52 3.92
CA GLY A 293 -2.63 -20.25 5.17
C GLY A 293 -2.18 -19.47 6.40
N VAL A 294 -2.09 -18.14 6.30
CA VAL A 294 -1.74 -17.25 7.41
C VAL A 294 -2.89 -17.17 8.41
N ILE A 295 -4.12 -17.20 7.89
CA ILE A 295 -5.34 -17.27 8.69
C ILE A 295 -6.16 -18.49 8.29
N THR A 296 -6.88 -19.05 9.26
CA THR A 296 -7.85 -20.12 9.05
C THR A 296 -9.14 -19.59 8.40
N LEU A 297 -9.96 -20.50 7.86
CA LEU A 297 -11.28 -20.15 7.32
C LEU A 297 -12.19 -19.50 8.37
N GLU A 298 -12.13 -19.96 9.63
CA GLU A 298 -12.89 -19.35 10.73
C GLU A 298 -12.44 -17.92 11.01
N GLN A 299 -11.12 -17.68 11.08
CA GLN A 299 -10.56 -16.34 11.25
C GLN A 299 -10.88 -15.43 10.06
N PHE A 300 -10.87 -15.94 8.83
CA PHE A 300 -11.29 -15.20 7.64
C PHE A 300 -12.71 -14.67 7.80
N TRP A 301 -13.68 -15.54 8.11
CA TRP A 301 -15.07 -15.13 8.29
C TRP A 301 -15.25 -14.18 9.48
N GLN A 302 -14.53 -14.40 10.58
CA GLN A 302 -14.56 -13.50 11.72
C GLN A 302 -14.05 -12.10 11.36
N ARG A 303 -12.92 -12.00 10.66
CA ARG A 303 -12.36 -10.72 10.20
C ARG A 303 -13.27 -10.05 9.18
N LEU A 304 -13.85 -10.81 8.26
CA LEU A 304 -14.80 -10.27 7.29
C LEU A 304 -16.01 -9.61 7.99
N ARG A 305 -16.56 -10.24 9.04
CA ARG A 305 -17.70 -9.71 9.81
C ARG A 305 -17.33 -8.55 10.74
N SER A 306 -16.11 -8.51 11.26
CA SER A 306 -15.73 -7.56 12.33
C SER A 306 -14.85 -6.41 11.88
N ASN A 307 -14.08 -6.59 10.80
CA ASN A 307 -13.02 -5.68 10.39
C ASN A 307 -12.88 -5.56 8.86
N SER A 308 -13.96 -5.64 8.10
CA SER A 308 -13.93 -5.36 6.65
C SER A 308 -14.90 -4.26 6.23
N TYR A 309 -14.74 -3.75 5.01
CA TYR A 309 -15.68 -2.80 4.43
C TYR A 309 -17.03 -3.43 4.09
N ILE A 310 -17.07 -4.73 3.82
CA ILE A 310 -18.29 -5.45 3.42
C ILE A 310 -18.93 -6.25 4.57
N ALA A 311 -18.63 -5.88 5.81
CA ALA A 311 -19.10 -6.56 7.01
C ALA A 311 -20.65 -6.69 7.11
N ASP A 312 -21.39 -5.84 6.41
CA ASP A 312 -22.86 -5.79 6.36
C ASP A 312 -23.45 -6.37 5.06
N ARG A 313 -22.66 -7.08 4.25
CA ARG A 313 -23.06 -7.65 2.95
C ARG A 313 -23.16 -9.17 3.00
N ASP A 314 -24.26 -9.68 3.57
CA ASP A 314 -24.52 -11.11 3.76
C ASP A 314 -24.36 -11.96 2.48
N GLU A 315 -24.56 -11.37 1.30
CA GLU A 315 -24.41 -12.04 0.00
C GLU A 315 -23.00 -12.56 -0.30
N PHE A 316 -21.97 -12.04 0.37
CA PHE A 316 -20.56 -12.44 0.19
C PHE A 316 -20.05 -13.44 1.24
N PHE A 317 -20.89 -13.81 2.21
CA PHE A 317 -20.56 -14.76 3.28
C PHE A 317 -20.86 -16.20 2.87
N GLU A 318 -20.55 -17.14 3.78
CA GLU A 318 -20.63 -18.58 3.56
C GLU A 318 -21.93 -19.05 2.87
N ASP A 319 -23.11 -18.61 3.28
CA ASP A 319 -24.38 -19.06 2.68
C ASP A 319 -24.88 -18.09 1.56
N GLY A 320 -24.08 -17.10 1.20
CA GLY A 320 -24.37 -16.06 0.22
C GLY A 320 -24.38 -16.56 -1.22
N ALA A 321 -25.10 -15.85 -2.09
CA ALA A 321 -25.18 -16.19 -3.52
C ALA A 321 -23.87 -15.92 -4.28
N ASN A 322 -23.05 -14.99 -3.78
CA ASN A 322 -21.76 -14.61 -4.34
C ASN A 322 -20.67 -14.83 -3.26
N SER A 323 -20.69 -15.99 -2.59
CA SER A 323 -19.75 -16.25 -1.50
C SER A 323 -18.30 -16.08 -1.95
N LEU A 324 -17.52 -15.33 -1.17
CA LEU A 324 -16.08 -15.14 -1.40
C LEU A 324 -15.28 -16.44 -1.38
N VAL A 325 -15.75 -17.39 -0.56
CA VAL A 325 -15.12 -18.68 -0.37
C VAL A 325 -16.13 -19.78 -0.62
N MET A 326 -15.81 -20.67 -1.55
CA MET A 326 -16.58 -21.86 -1.81
C MET A 326 -16.09 -22.97 -0.88
N THR A 327 -16.98 -23.45 -0.02
CA THR A 327 -16.70 -24.59 0.87
C THR A 327 -17.37 -25.86 0.34
N LYS A 328 -16.96 -27.02 0.86
CA LYS A 328 -17.63 -28.31 0.59
C LYS A 328 -19.15 -28.25 0.77
N ARG A 329 -19.62 -27.52 1.79
CA ARG A 329 -21.05 -27.32 2.09
C ARG A 329 -21.75 -26.48 1.03
N ASN A 330 -21.16 -25.35 0.67
CA ASN A 330 -21.76 -24.38 -0.25
C ASN A 330 -21.78 -24.92 -1.68
N TRP A 331 -20.74 -25.65 -2.05
CA TRP A 331 -20.66 -26.35 -3.32
C TRP A 331 -21.85 -27.29 -3.53
N ARG A 332 -22.13 -28.16 -2.54
CA ARG A 332 -23.27 -29.09 -2.61
C ARG A 332 -24.59 -28.33 -2.78
N ASN A 333 -24.77 -27.22 -2.06
CA ASN A 333 -25.96 -26.38 -2.21
C ASN A 333 -26.10 -25.82 -3.63
N LEU A 334 -25.00 -25.37 -4.25
CA LEU A 334 -24.98 -24.83 -5.61
C LEU A 334 -25.34 -25.90 -6.64
N VAL A 335 -24.70 -27.06 -6.56
CA VAL A 335 -24.97 -28.20 -7.45
C VAL A 335 -26.43 -28.67 -7.31
N HIS A 336 -26.95 -28.82 -6.08
CA HIS A 336 -28.34 -29.21 -5.88
C HIS A 336 -29.36 -28.14 -6.32
N LYS A 337 -29.04 -26.84 -6.22
CA LYS A 337 -29.88 -25.77 -6.77
C LYS A 337 -30.00 -25.86 -8.29
N ALA A 338 -28.90 -26.14 -8.99
CA ALA A 338 -28.94 -26.33 -10.44
C ALA A 338 -29.75 -27.58 -10.82
N LYS A 339 -29.72 -28.66 -10.01
CA LYS A 339 -30.54 -29.87 -10.21
C LYS A 339 -32.04 -29.56 -10.20
N LEU A 340 -32.52 -28.64 -9.36
CA LEU A 340 -33.95 -28.32 -9.26
C LEU A 340 -34.57 -27.87 -10.60
N ASN A 341 -33.75 -27.40 -11.54
CA ASN A 341 -34.19 -26.99 -12.86
C ASN A 341 -34.07 -28.09 -13.92
N ASP A 342 -33.57 -29.28 -13.56
CA ASP A 342 -33.43 -30.45 -14.44
C ASP A 342 -34.22 -31.65 -13.90
N THR A 343 -34.93 -32.34 -14.81
CA THR A 343 -35.76 -33.50 -14.49
C THR A 343 -35.04 -34.84 -14.68
N ALA A 344 -33.80 -34.84 -15.18
CA ALA A 344 -32.99 -36.05 -15.30
C ALA A 344 -32.62 -36.62 -13.91
N GLU A 345 -32.46 -37.94 -13.84
CA GLU A 345 -32.08 -38.65 -12.60
C GLU A 345 -30.66 -38.27 -12.15
N ASP A 346 -29.76 -38.18 -13.13
CA ASP A 346 -28.36 -37.73 -12.98
C ASP A 346 -28.04 -36.71 -14.09
N PRO A 347 -28.42 -35.43 -13.93
CA PRO A 347 -28.20 -34.41 -14.94
C PRO A 347 -26.72 -34.10 -15.11
N GLN A 348 -26.33 -33.70 -16.32
CA GLN A 348 -25.01 -33.08 -16.54
C GLN A 348 -25.04 -31.67 -15.96
N MET A 349 -24.07 -31.39 -15.09
CA MET A 349 -24.04 -30.17 -14.32
C MET A 349 -22.89 -29.30 -14.78
N LEU A 350 -23.23 -28.08 -15.20
CA LEU A 350 -22.28 -26.99 -15.37
C LEU A 350 -22.40 -26.11 -14.12
N PRO A 351 -21.47 -26.17 -13.15
CA PRO A 351 -21.45 -25.19 -12.08
C PRO A 351 -21.27 -23.82 -12.73
N THR A 352 -22.23 -22.93 -12.54
CA THR A 352 -22.20 -21.59 -13.15
C THR A 352 -21.14 -20.68 -12.54
N ASP A 353 -20.47 -21.10 -11.45
CA ASP A 353 -19.33 -20.39 -10.86
C ASP A 353 -18.02 -21.09 -11.25
N TRP A 354 -17.44 -20.59 -12.34
CA TRP A 354 -16.17 -21.02 -12.91
C TRP A 354 -14.96 -20.57 -12.06
N ALA A 355 -15.19 -19.71 -11.06
CA ALA A 355 -14.15 -19.14 -10.19
C ALA A 355 -13.49 -20.14 -9.22
N PHE A 356 -13.92 -21.41 -9.20
CA PHE A 356 -13.49 -22.39 -8.19
C PHE A 356 -12.95 -23.70 -8.79
N VAL A 357 -12.75 -23.74 -10.11
CA VAL A 357 -12.37 -24.94 -10.85
C VAL A 357 -11.39 -24.59 -11.98
N ASP A 358 -10.30 -25.32 -12.08
CA ASP A 358 -9.29 -25.13 -13.13
C ASP A 358 -9.87 -25.51 -14.51
N ALA A 359 -9.99 -24.51 -15.40
CA ALA A 359 -10.53 -24.68 -16.74
C ALA A 359 -9.66 -25.57 -17.65
N SER A 360 -8.42 -25.87 -17.26
CA SER A 360 -7.49 -26.73 -18.01
C SER A 360 -7.74 -28.23 -17.83
N ASP A 361 -8.53 -28.67 -16.85
CA ASP A 361 -8.93 -30.08 -16.76
C ASP A 361 -10.09 -30.34 -17.73
N GLU A 362 -9.72 -30.86 -18.90
CA GLU A 362 -10.55 -31.10 -20.12
C GLU A 362 -11.89 -31.81 -19.88
N ARG A 363 -12.14 -32.32 -18.68
CA ARG A 363 -13.34 -33.08 -18.31
C ARG A 363 -14.42 -32.23 -17.61
N PHE A 364 -14.15 -31.00 -17.21
CA PHE A 364 -15.02 -30.21 -16.31
C PHE A 364 -16.38 -29.78 -16.88
N GLY A 365 -16.55 -29.77 -18.20
CA GLY A 365 -17.82 -29.38 -18.84
C GLY A 365 -18.90 -30.47 -18.90
N PHE A 366 -18.62 -31.70 -18.45
CA PHE A 366 -19.45 -32.87 -18.75
C PHE A 366 -19.82 -33.74 -17.55
N TRP A 367 -19.43 -33.35 -16.32
CA TRP A 367 -19.65 -34.18 -15.15
C TRP A 367 -21.12 -34.24 -14.77
N SER A 368 -21.60 -35.45 -14.48
CA SER A 368 -22.92 -35.64 -13.92
C SER A 368 -22.97 -35.20 -12.45
N LEU A 369 -24.18 -35.04 -11.91
CA LEU A 369 -24.37 -34.74 -10.48
C LEU A 369 -23.63 -35.76 -9.59
N SER A 370 -23.68 -37.04 -9.94
CA SER A 370 -22.99 -38.09 -9.17
C SER A 370 -21.46 -37.97 -9.22
N GLU A 371 -20.89 -37.62 -10.39
CA GLU A 371 -19.45 -37.36 -10.53
C GLU A 371 -19.01 -36.14 -9.70
N TRP A 372 -19.83 -35.09 -9.65
CA TRP A 372 -19.57 -33.94 -8.78
C TRP A 372 -19.66 -34.28 -7.28
N GLU A 373 -20.65 -35.08 -6.88
CA GLU A 373 -20.78 -35.55 -5.49
C GLU A 373 -19.57 -36.39 -5.09
N GLU A 374 -19.12 -37.31 -5.95
CA GLU A 374 -17.91 -38.12 -5.72
C GLU A 374 -16.64 -37.26 -5.62
N TYR A 375 -16.47 -36.28 -6.51
CA TYR A 375 -15.34 -35.35 -6.45
C TYR A 375 -15.30 -34.60 -5.12
N ILE A 376 -16.43 -34.07 -4.68
CA ILE A 376 -16.52 -33.30 -3.43
C ILE A 376 -16.35 -34.19 -2.21
N ASP A 377 -16.91 -35.41 -2.23
CA ASP A 377 -16.72 -36.40 -1.17
C ASP A 377 -15.25 -36.80 -1.03
N SER A 378 -14.48 -36.82 -2.13
CA SER A 378 -13.04 -37.08 -2.11
C SER A 378 -12.21 -35.99 -1.42
N LYS A 379 -12.76 -34.77 -1.26
CA LYS A 379 -12.06 -33.65 -0.62
C LYS A 379 -12.10 -33.74 0.91
N PRO A 380 -11.08 -33.21 1.61
CA PRO A 380 -11.11 -33.02 3.06
C PRO A 380 -12.36 -32.25 3.52
N ASP A 381 -12.74 -32.43 4.78
CA ASP A 381 -13.91 -31.74 5.34
C ASP A 381 -13.72 -30.23 5.47
N ASP A 382 -12.48 -29.77 5.63
CA ASP A 382 -12.05 -28.38 5.67
C ASP A 382 -11.70 -27.82 4.28
N TRP A 383 -12.04 -28.53 3.19
CA TRP A 383 -11.79 -28.06 1.83
C TRP A 383 -12.55 -26.76 1.51
N PHE A 384 -11.81 -25.81 0.95
CA PHE A 384 -12.34 -24.57 0.41
C PHE A 384 -11.53 -24.09 -0.80
N VAL A 385 -12.14 -23.20 -1.59
CA VAL A 385 -11.49 -22.44 -2.66
C VAL A 385 -11.93 -20.98 -2.56
N VAL A 386 -10.99 -20.06 -2.78
CA VAL A 386 -11.25 -18.61 -2.76
C VAL A 386 -11.55 -18.14 -4.18
N GLY A 387 -12.64 -17.41 -4.38
CA GLY A 387 -13.11 -16.99 -5.69
C GLY A 387 -12.47 -15.66 -6.13
N ASP A 388 -11.64 -15.71 -7.16
CA ASP A 388 -10.88 -14.54 -7.61
C ASP A 388 -11.77 -13.44 -8.21
N ASP A 389 -12.74 -13.82 -9.03
CA ASP A 389 -13.68 -12.88 -9.65
C ASP A 389 -14.49 -12.07 -8.62
N THR A 390 -14.88 -12.71 -7.51
CA THR A 390 -15.71 -12.05 -6.49
C THR A 390 -14.91 -11.05 -5.68
N ALA A 391 -13.68 -11.40 -5.28
CA ALA A 391 -12.79 -10.48 -4.58
C ALA A 391 -12.45 -9.27 -5.45
N GLU A 392 -12.12 -9.51 -6.74
CA GLU A 392 -11.82 -8.45 -7.69
C GLU A 392 -13.04 -7.54 -7.95
N TYR A 393 -14.23 -8.11 -8.09
CA TYR A 393 -15.48 -7.35 -8.22
C TYR A 393 -15.71 -6.43 -7.01
N ILE A 394 -15.55 -6.96 -5.79
CA ILE A 394 -15.71 -6.17 -4.57
C ILE A 394 -14.69 -5.02 -4.52
N GLY A 395 -13.42 -5.31 -4.81
CA GLY A 395 -12.36 -4.31 -4.82
C GLY A 395 -12.55 -3.21 -5.88
N LYS A 396 -13.19 -3.51 -7.02
CA LYS A 396 -13.43 -2.55 -8.11
C LYS A 396 -14.74 -1.79 -8.00
N GLU A 397 -15.81 -2.43 -7.56
CA GLU A 397 -17.17 -1.90 -7.69
C GLU A 397 -17.84 -1.59 -6.34
N VAL A 398 -17.39 -2.21 -5.24
CA VAL A 398 -18.04 -2.09 -3.93
C VAL A 398 -17.21 -1.24 -2.96
N GLU A 399 -15.96 -1.64 -2.71
CA GLU A 399 -15.08 -0.98 -1.74
C GLU A 399 -14.78 0.50 -2.07
N PRO A 400 -14.57 0.94 -3.33
CA PRO A 400 -14.25 2.34 -3.60
C PRO A 400 -15.31 3.32 -3.10
N ALA A 401 -16.59 2.92 -3.15
CA ALA A 401 -17.69 3.73 -2.63
C ALA A 401 -17.68 3.80 -1.09
N LEU A 402 -17.32 2.71 -0.43
CA LEU A 402 -17.25 2.60 1.03
C LEU A 402 -16.00 3.29 1.60
N LEU A 403 -14.91 3.34 0.81
CA LEU A 403 -13.65 4.01 1.12
C LEU A 403 -13.68 5.53 0.89
N LEU A 404 -14.66 6.04 0.13
CA LEU A 404 -14.75 7.46 -0.22
C LEU A 404 -14.62 8.42 0.99
N PRO A 405 -15.22 8.15 2.18
CA PRO A 405 -15.02 9.00 3.35
C PRO A 405 -13.55 9.12 3.77
N GLU A 406 -12.79 8.02 3.77
CA GLU A 406 -11.36 8.00 4.12
C GLU A 406 -10.51 8.68 3.05
N MET A 407 -10.84 8.50 1.77
CA MET A 407 -10.18 9.20 0.66
C MET A 407 -10.40 10.72 0.75
N LEU A 408 -11.60 11.17 1.14
CA LEU A 408 -11.90 12.59 1.34
C LEU A 408 -11.15 13.16 2.54
N GLU A 409 -11.06 12.41 3.64
CA GLU A 409 -10.26 12.77 4.82
C GLU A 409 -8.76 12.89 4.46
N TRP A 410 -8.23 11.91 3.74
CA TRP A 410 -6.87 11.95 3.19
C TRP A 410 -6.68 13.21 2.33
N HIS A 411 -7.60 13.50 1.40
CA HIS A 411 -7.49 14.66 0.53
C HIS A 411 -7.49 15.99 1.30
N GLN A 412 -8.31 16.12 2.34
CA GLN A 412 -8.36 17.31 3.18
C GLN A 412 -7.03 17.53 3.91
N ARG A 413 -6.46 16.47 4.52
CA ARG A 413 -5.15 16.54 5.21
C ARG A 413 -4.01 16.99 4.29
N HIS A 414 -4.05 16.56 3.03
CA HIS A 414 -2.97 16.81 2.06
C HIS A 414 -3.16 18.07 1.19
N THR A 415 -4.33 18.71 1.27
CA THR A 415 -4.57 20.02 0.64
C THR A 415 -4.39 21.17 1.61
N GLN A 416 -4.69 20.98 2.90
CA GLN A 416 -4.45 22.00 3.94
C GLN A 416 -2.97 22.27 4.17
N THR A 417 -2.12 21.25 4.04
CA THR A 417 -0.65 21.34 4.14
C THR A 417 0.02 22.06 2.96
N GLN A 418 -0.71 22.46 1.90
CA GLN A 418 -0.18 23.25 0.78
C GLN A 418 -0.53 24.75 0.87
N ASP A 419 -1.40 25.13 1.79
CA ASP A 419 -1.86 26.52 1.98
C ASP A 419 -1.27 27.18 3.25
N ASP A 420 -0.51 26.43 4.06
CA ASP A 420 0.37 26.91 5.14
C ASP A 420 1.84 26.90 4.68
#